data_AF-A0A094F4U8-F1
#
_entry.id   AF-A0A094F4U8-F1
#
_cell.length_a   1.000
_cell.length_b   1.000
_cell.length_c   1.000
_cell.angle_alpha   90.00
_cell.angle_beta   90.00
_cell.angle_gamma   90.00
#
_symmetry.space_group_name_H-M   'P 1'
#
loop_
_entity.id
_entity.type
_entity.pdbx_description
1 polymer ?
#
loop_
_entity_poly.entity_id
_entity_poly.type
_entity_poly.pdbx_seq_one_letter_code
_entity_poly.pdbx_strand_id
1 'polypeptide(L)'
;MTSKAEFGAQTEAREVIEAFVEFVRDKIILVTGVGPNGLGAAIGHELAAQAPALLILTGRDSAKVEAIITELATAFPSVKTRVLIFDISSFASINTAASQVLAYPESSIDIIINNAGVMNIPTRTFSTDGFEMHLSVNYLGAFLFTNSIMPKVFASKAASIANIASNGYELSPFRFNDYNFENPTIKTELWRPMPVEVRESIFEMFSMKSQSQGAVTPLITALDPKLPSGA
;
A
#
# COMPACT_ATOMS: atom_id res chain seq x y z
N MET A 1 15.94 -4.80 -11.62
CA MET A 1 15.63 -3.94 -12.78
C MET A 1 14.38 -4.49 -13.44
N THR A 2 13.43 -3.63 -13.79
CA THR A 2 12.18 -4.01 -14.49
C THR A 2 12.48 -4.68 -15.84
N SER A 3 11.54 -5.49 -16.33
CA SER A 3 11.57 -6.13 -17.65
C SER A 3 11.41 -5.17 -18.82
N LYS A 4 10.99 -3.93 -18.56
CA LYS A 4 10.78 -2.86 -19.54
C LYS A 4 11.86 -1.79 -19.39
N ALA A 5 12.83 -1.77 -20.30
CA ALA A 5 13.98 -0.86 -20.26
C ALA A 5 13.61 0.60 -20.57
N GLU A 6 12.43 0.81 -21.16
CA GLU A 6 11.86 2.11 -21.51
C GLU A 6 11.31 2.89 -20.31
N PHE A 7 11.09 2.24 -19.15
CA PHE A 7 10.62 2.94 -17.96
C PHE A 7 11.73 3.79 -17.34
N GLY A 8 11.35 5.00 -16.92
CA GLY A 8 12.27 5.98 -16.36
C GLY A 8 11.56 7.02 -15.49
N ALA A 9 12.27 8.11 -15.20
CA ALA A 9 11.83 9.10 -14.21
C ALA A 9 10.55 9.88 -14.59
N GLN A 10 10.09 9.81 -15.84
CA GLN A 10 8.85 10.45 -16.30
C GLN A 10 7.73 9.43 -16.62
N THR A 11 7.96 8.14 -16.35
CA THR A 11 6.92 7.12 -16.53
C THR A 11 5.76 7.40 -15.58
N GLU A 12 4.54 7.23 -16.07
CA GLU A 12 3.30 7.37 -15.32
C GLU A 12 2.68 5.99 -15.02
N ALA A 13 1.83 5.93 -13.99
CA ALA A 13 1.18 4.68 -13.56
C ALA A 13 0.44 3.96 -14.69
N ARG A 14 -0.24 4.75 -15.52
CA ARG A 14 -0.99 4.27 -16.68
C ARG A 14 -0.12 3.51 -17.66
N GLU A 15 1.06 4.04 -17.98
CA GLU A 15 1.99 3.41 -18.92
C GLU A 15 2.46 2.05 -18.42
N VAL A 16 2.75 1.94 -17.11
CA VAL A 16 3.12 0.66 -16.48
C VAL A 16 1.99 -0.34 -16.57
N ILE A 17 0.79 0.07 -16.20
CA ILE A 17 -0.38 -0.80 -16.16
C ILE A 17 -0.78 -1.27 -17.57
N GLU A 18 -0.74 -0.38 -18.57
CA GLU A 18 -1.00 -0.74 -19.97
C GLU A 18 0.04 -1.74 -20.50
N ALA A 19 1.30 -1.62 -20.06
CA ALA A 19 2.38 -2.53 -20.45
C ALA A 19 2.30 -3.93 -19.80
N PHE A 20 1.50 -4.09 -18.73
CA PHE A 20 1.32 -5.33 -17.97
C PHE A 20 -0.16 -5.69 -17.76
N VAL A 21 -1.02 -5.28 -18.71
CA VAL A 21 -2.48 -5.45 -18.62
C VAL A 21 -2.91 -6.90 -18.37
N GLU A 22 -2.17 -7.87 -18.89
CA GLU A 22 -2.39 -9.31 -18.71
C GLU A 22 -2.24 -9.78 -17.25
N PHE A 23 -1.51 -9.01 -16.44
CA PHE A 23 -1.36 -9.24 -15.01
C PHE A 23 -2.41 -8.51 -14.16
N VAL A 24 -3.24 -7.66 -14.76
CA VAL A 24 -4.35 -6.95 -14.06
C VAL A 24 -5.72 -7.52 -14.45
N ARG A 25 -5.91 -7.80 -15.74
CA ARG A 25 -7.19 -8.25 -16.28
C ARG A 25 -7.64 -9.56 -15.62
N ASP A 26 -8.92 -9.60 -15.29
CA ASP A 26 -9.57 -10.75 -14.63
C ASP A 26 -8.93 -11.18 -13.29
N LYS A 27 -8.11 -10.31 -12.67
CA LYS A 27 -7.50 -10.56 -11.37
C LYS A 27 -8.33 -10.04 -10.22
N ILE A 28 -8.16 -10.69 -9.06
CA ILE A 28 -8.64 -10.20 -7.78
C ILE A 28 -7.50 -9.48 -7.08
N ILE A 29 -7.64 -8.17 -6.91
CA ILE A 29 -6.59 -7.29 -6.44
C ILE A 29 -7.03 -6.60 -5.16
N LEU A 30 -6.20 -6.67 -4.12
CA LEU A 30 -6.43 -6.01 -2.84
C LEU A 30 -5.42 -4.88 -2.65
N VAL A 31 -5.91 -3.67 -2.37
CA VAL A 31 -5.07 -2.48 -2.15
C VAL A 31 -5.30 -1.95 -0.73
N THR A 32 -4.26 -1.91 0.08
CA THR A 32 -4.37 -1.42 1.46
C THR A 32 -4.29 0.11 1.57
N GLY A 33 -4.99 0.73 2.52
CA GLY A 33 -4.79 2.15 2.83
C GLY A 33 -5.19 3.13 1.73
N VAL A 34 -6.31 2.86 1.08
CA VAL A 34 -6.90 3.72 0.05
C VAL A 34 -7.56 4.93 0.73
N GLY A 35 -7.26 6.13 0.23
CA GLY A 35 -7.80 7.37 0.76
C GLY A 35 -7.81 8.49 -0.30
N PRO A 36 -8.71 9.48 -0.19
CA PRO A 36 -8.83 10.58 -1.15
C PRO A 36 -7.52 11.33 -1.30
N ASN A 37 -7.18 11.72 -2.53
CA ASN A 37 -5.92 12.39 -2.85
C ASN A 37 -4.69 11.63 -2.35
N GLY A 38 -4.78 10.30 -2.25
CA GLY A 38 -3.70 9.43 -1.82
C GLY A 38 -3.25 8.48 -2.93
N LEU A 39 -2.04 7.97 -2.79
CA LEU A 39 -1.43 7.02 -3.73
C LEU A 39 -2.32 5.80 -4.00
N GLY A 40 -2.91 5.22 -2.94
CA GLY A 40 -3.81 4.06 -3.07
C GLY A 40 -5.07 4.34 -3.91
N ALA A 41 -5.58 5.57 -3.91
CA ALA A 41 -6.71 5.93 -4.78
C ALA A 41 -6.29 6.00 -6.25
N ALA A 42 -5.15 6.62 -6.54
CA ALA A 42 -4.59 6.65 -7.89
C ALA A 42 -4.32 5.23 -8.42
N ILE A 43 -3.72 4.36 -7.60
CA ILE A 43 -3.53 2.94 -7.92
C ILE A 43 -4.88 2.27 -8.23
N GLY A 44 -5.90 2.48 -7.39
CA GLY A 44 -7.23 1.90 -7.59
C GLY A 44 -7.88 2.33 -8.92
N HIS A 45 -7.78 3.61 -9.27
CA HIS A 45 -8.29 4.16 -10.53
C HIS A 45 -7.60 3.56 -11.76
N GLU A 46 -6.27 3.51 -11.75
CA GLU A 46 -5.52 2.97 -12.88
C GLU A 46 -5.72 1.44 -13.04
N LEU A 47 -5.81 0.70 -11.93
CA LEU A 47 -6.14 -0.73 -11.98
C LEU A 47 -7.55 -0.96 -12.54
N ALA A 48 -8.54 -0.18 -12.10
CA ALA A 48 -9.92 -0.31 -12.58
C ALA A 48 -10.04 -0.11 -14.09
N ALA A 49 -9.24 0.78 -14.68
CA ALA A 49 -9.21 1.02 -16.12
C ALA A 49 -8.87 -0.23 -16.95
N GLN A 50 -8.27 -1.26 -16.35
CA GLN A 50 -7.84 -2.48 -17.05
C GLN A 50 -8.73 -3.72 -16.83
N ALA A 51 -9.94 -3.53 -16.33
CA ALA A 51 -10.92 -4.60 -16.12
C ALA A 51 -10.42 -5.79 -15.26
N PRO A 52 -9.99 -5.53 -14.01
CA PRO A 52 -9.79 -6.58 -13.02
C PRO A 52 -11.13 -7.26 -12.70
N ALA A 53 -11.10 -8.52 -12.26
CA ALA A 53 -12.31 -9.24 -11.88
C ALA A 53 -12.95 -8.66 -10.60
N LEU A 54 -12.12 -8.20 -9.65
CA LEU A 54 -12.54 -7.58 -8.41
C LEU A 54 -11.42 -6.72 -7.83
N LEU A 55 -11.75 -5.49 -7.44
CA LEU A 55 -10.92 -4.63 -6.60
C LEU A 55 -11.42 -4.62 -5.16
N ILE A 56 -10.58 -5.06 -4.22
CA ILE A 56 -10.83 -4.98 -2.78
C ILE A 56 -10.07 -3.76 -2.26
N LEU A 57 -10.79 -2.70 -1.95
CA LEU A 57 -10.22 -1.45 -1.45
C LEU A 57 -10.40 -1.35 0.06
N THR A 58 -9.31 -1.04 0.75
CA THR A 58 -9.31 -1.01 2.21
C THR A 58 -8.98 0.38 2.74
N GLY A 59 -9.45 0.68 3.95
CA GLY A 59 -9.11 1.91 4.65
C GLY A 59 -9.69 1.90 6.06
N ARG A 60 -9.44 2.97 6.81
CA ARG A 60 -9.94 3.14 8.19
C ARG A 60 -11.30 3.82 8.25
N ASP A 61 -11.61 4.62 7.24
CA ASP A 61 -12.78 5.49 7.18
C ASP A 61 -13.68 4.98 6.05
N SER A 62 -14.84 4.42 6.40
CA SER A 62 -15.76 3.82 5.44
C SER A 62 -16.23 4.83 4.40
N ALA A 63 -16.58 6.05 4.82
CA ALA A 63 -17.08 7.08 3.93
C ALA A 63 -16.04 7.47 2.87
N LYS A 64 -14.76 7.55 3.25
CA LYS A 64 -13.66 7.84 2.32
C LYS A 64 -13.43 6.74 1.30
N VAL A 65 -13.48 5.47 1.72
CA VAL A 65 -13.31 4.33 0.79
C VAL A 65 -14.52 4.20 -0.13
N GLU A 66 -15.73 4.38 0.41
CA GLU A 66 -16.99 4.33 -0.37
C GLU A 66 -17.08 5.44 -1.41
N ALA A 67 -16.58 6.65 -1.10
CA ALA A 67 -16.50 7.73 -2.09
C ALA A 67 -15.67 7.29 -3.31
N ILE A 68 -14.50 6.69 -3.08
CA ILE A 68 -13.63 6.20 -4.15
C ILE A 68 -14.30 5.06 -4.92
N ILE A 69 -14.96 4.13 -4.24
CA ILE A 69 -15.73 3.07 -4.93
C ILE A 69 -16.83 3.66 -5.82
N THR A 70 -17.50 4.71 -5.36
CA THR A 70 -18.56 5.38 -6.13
C THR A 70 -17.98 6.05 -7.38
N GLU A 71 -16.83 6.70 -7.26
CA GLU A 71 -16.08 7.25 -8.39
C GLU A 71 -15.71 6.15 -9.39
N LEU A 72 -15.16 5.03 -8.92
CA LEU A 72 -14.78 3.89 -9.76
C LEU A 72 -15.98 3.24 -10.44
N ALA A 73 -17.10 3.08 -9.73
CA ALA A 73 -18.32 2.51 -10.31
C ALA A 73 -18.92 3.42 -11.40
N THR A 74 -18.74 4.74 -11.27
CA THR A 74 -19.18 5.71 -12.27
C THR A 74 -18.27 5.68 -13.51
N ALA A 75 -16.95 5.63 -13.32
CA ALA A 75 -15.98 5.61 -14.41
C ALA A 75 -15.87 4.24 -15.11
N PHE A 76 -16.02 3.15 -14.36
CA PHE A 76 -15.75 1.77 -14.78
C PHE A 76 -16.88 0.82 -14.31
N PRO A 77 -18.11 0.95 -14.86
CA PRO A 77 -19.29 0.25 -14.34
C PRO A 77 -19.24 -1.28 -14.44
N SER A 78 -18.33 -1.85 -15.25
CA SER A 78 -18.10 -3.29 -15.35
C SER A 78 -17.18 -3.86 -14.26
N VAL A 79 -16.43 -3.00 -13.56
CA VAL A 79 -15.46 -3.41 -12.55
C VAL A 79 -16.18 -3.64 -11.23
N LYS A 80 -16.04 -4.86 -10.69
CA LYS A 80 -16.55 -5.14 -9.35
C LYS A 80 -15.60 -4.57 -8.31
N THR A 81 -16.17 -3.97 -7.29
CA THR A 81 -15.43 -3.43 -6.14
C THR A 81 -15.97 -4.01 -4.83
N ARG A 82 -15.12 -4.09 -3.82
CA ARG A 82 -15.49 -4.48 -2.45
C ARG A 82 -14.75 -3.60 -1.44
N VAL A 83 -15.48 -3.13 -0.43
CA VAL A 83 -14.90 -2.44 0.73
C VAL A 83 -14.42 -3.47 1.76
N LEU A 84 -13.24 -3.23 2.34
CA LEU A 84 -12.79 -3.86 3.58
C LEU A 84 -12.28 -2.79 4.55
N ILE A 85 -13.05 -2.50 5.61
CA ILE A 85 -12.67 -1.47 6.59
C ILE A 85 -11.94 -2.10 7.77
N PHE A 86 -10.74 -1.63 8.04
CA PHE A 86 -9.97 -2.01 9.23
C PHE A 86 -8.86 -1.00 9.53
N ASP A 87 -8.38 -1.04 10.78
CA ASP A 87 -7.21 -0.30 11.21
C ASP A 87 -5.98 -1.20 11.17
N ILE A 88 -5.09 -0.92 10.22
CA ILE A 88 -3.83 -1.66 10.07
C ILE A 88 -2.87 -1.47 11.26
N SER A 89 -3.10 -0.48 12.14
CA SER A 89 -2.32 -0.34 13.36
C SER A 89 -2.79 -1.28 14.50
N SER A 90 -3.95 -1.94 14.36
CA SER A 90 -4.52 -2.77 15.43
C SER A 90 -4.57 -4.25 15.04
N PHE A 91 -3.90 -5.11 15.82
CA PHE A 91 -3.86 -6.55 15.54
C PHE A 91 -5.24 -7.21 15.65
N ALA A 92 -6.06 -6.76 16.60
CA ALA A 92 -7.45 -7.20 16.71
C ALA A 92 -8.28 -6.83 15.46
N SER A 93 -8.09 -5.61 14.94
CA SER A 93 -8.74 -5.16 13.70
C SER A 93 -8.28 -5.97 12.50
N ILE A 94 -6.98 -6.23 12.39
CA ILE A 94 -6.37 -7.06 11.34
C ILE A 94 -6.93 -8.48 11.36
N ASN A 95 -7.01 -9.13 12.52
CA ASN A 95 -7.51 -10.49 12.64
C ASN A 95 -8.99 -10.59 12.21
N THR A 96 -9.79 -9.58 12.55
CA THR A 96 -11.18 -9.48 12.12
C THR A 96 -11.28 -9.34 10.60
N ALA A 97 -10.49 -8.43 10.02
CA ALA A 97 -10.44 -8.19 8.58
C ALA A 97 -9.96 -9.42 7.80
N ALA A 98 -8.92 -10.10 8.28
CA ALA A 98 -8.39 -11.31 7.66
C ALA A 98 -9.43 -12.44 7.69
N SER A 99 -10.15 -12.61 8.81
CA SER A 99 -11.24 -13.59 8.92
C SER A 99 -12.34 -13.31 7.90
N GLN A 100 -12.69 -12.03 7.71
CA GLN A 100 -13.66 -11.62 6.69
C GLN A 100 -13.16 -11.95 5.28
N VAL A 101 -11.89 -11.66 4.97
CA VAL A 101 -11.27 -11.97 3.68
C VAL A 101 -11.25 -13.47 3.40
N LEU A 102 -10.91 -14.29 4.40
CA LEU A 102 -10.91 -15.75 4.27
C LEU A 102 -12.31 -16.31 4.00
N ALA A 103 -13.35 -15.66 4.54
CA ALA A 103 -14.75 -16.05 4.33
C ALA A 103 -15.34 -15.59 2.98
N TYR A 104 -14.61 -14.79 2.20
CA TYR A 104 -15.09 -14.35 0.88
C TYR A 104 -15.31 -15.52 -0.10
N PRO A 105 -16.29 -15.41 -1.01
CA PRO A 105 -16.62 -16.48 -1.95
C PRO A 105 -15.53 -16.71 -2.99
N GLU A 106 -14.72 -15.70 -3.29
CA GLU A 106 -13.59 -15.81 -4.20
C GLU A 106 -12.52 -16.74 -3.59
N SER A 107 -12.08 -17.73 -4.37
CA SER A 107 -11.12 -18.74 -3.89
C SER A 107 -9.72 -18.18 -3.65
N SER A 108 -9.35 -17.09 -4.32
CA SER A 108 -8.00 -16.54 -4.29
C SER A 108 -7.97 -15.01 -4.23
N ILE A 109 -6.81 -14.49 -3.84
CA ILE A 109 -6.40 -13.10 -4.07
C ILE A 109 -5.12 -13.19 -4.90
N ASP A 110 -5.13 -12.58 -6.09
CA ASP A 110 -4.02 -12.69 -7.03
C ASP A 110 -2.95 -11.63 -6.78
N ILE A 111 -3.36 -10.43 -6.38
CA ILE A 111 -2.42 -9.32 -6.14
C ILE A 111 -2.76 -8.65 -4.81
N ILE A 112 -1.74 -8.42 -3.98
CA ILE A 112 -1.82 -7.59 -2.79
C ILE A 112 -0.88 -6.41 -2.96
N ILE A 113 -1.39 -5.19 -2.83
CA ILE A 113 -0.60 -3.97 -2.77
C ILE A 113 -0.70 -3.42 -1.36
N ASN A 114 0.36 -3.65 -0.57
CA ASN A 114 0.52 -3.10 0.77
C ASN A 114 0.91 -1.62 0.68
N ASN A 115 -0.09 -0.77 0.46
CA ASN A 115 0.05 0.68 0.31
C ASN A 115 -0.18 1.46 1.61
N ALA A 116 -0.92 0.90 2.58
CA ALA A 116 -1.19 1.57 3.85
C ALA A 116 0.12 1.97 4.55
N GLY A 117 0.26 3.26 4.84
CA GLY A 117 1.46 3.81 5.46
C GLY A 117 1.18 5.15 6.13
N VAL A 118 2.03 5.49 7.11
CA VAL A 118 2.10 6.79 7.77
C VAL A 118 3.52 7.33 7.71
N MET A 119 3.64 8.65 7.70
CA MET A 119 4.92 9.35 7.68
C MET A 119 4.78 10.63 8.52
N ASN A 120 5.89 11.05 9.16
CA ASN A 120 6.01 12.37 9.78
C ASN A 120 4.93 12.63 10.84
N ILE A 121 4.62 11.61 11.65
CA ILE A 121 3.77 11.78 12.82
C ILE A 121 4.48 12.78 13.77
N PRO A 122 3.85 13.92 14.14
CA PRO A 122 4.57 15.01 14.82
C PRO A 122 5.12 14.64 16.20
N THR A 123 4.44 13.72 16.88
CA THR A 123 4.80 13.23 18.20
C THR A 123 4.85 11.71 18.17
N ARG A 124 5.74 11.14 18.98
CA ARG A 124 5.79 9.70 19.17
C ARG A 124 4.44 9.20 19.71
N THR A 125 3.79 8.32 18.96
CA THR A 125 2.54 7.66 19.34
C THR A 125 2.67 6.16 19.21
N PHE A 126 1.77 5.44 19.87
CA PHE A 126 1.74 3.98 19.87
C PHE A 126 0.41 3.48 19.32
N SER A 127 0.46 2.31 18.70
CA SER A 127 -0.74 1.55 18.42
C SER A 127 -1.35 0.98 19.69
N THR A 128 -2.57 0.44 19.57
CA THR A 128 -3.25 -0.28 20.65
C THR A 128 -2.48 -1.47 21.17
N ASP A 129 -1.59 -2.03 20.34
CA ASP A 129 -0.79 -3.22 20.65
C ASP A 129 0.59 -2.85 21.23
N GLY A 130 0.86 -1.57 21.50
CA GLY A 130 2.05 -1.11 22.20
C GLY A 130 3.30 -0.92 21.32
N PHE A 131 3.14 -0.90 19.99
CA PHE A 131 4.22 -0.61 19.06
C PHE A 131 4.23 0.85 18.64
N GLU A 132 5.42 1.40 18.38
CA GLU A 132 5.50 2.73 17.76
C GLU A 132 4.74 2.76 16.43
N MET A 133 4.04 3.87 16.18
CA MET A 133 3.03 3.95 15.12
C MET A 133 3.56 3.69 13.69
N HIS A 134 4.76 4.16 13.32
CA HIS A 134 5.34 3.84 12.01
C HIS A 134 5.70 2.35 11.92
N LEU A 135 6.32 1.78 12.96
CA LEU A 135 6.61 0.34 13.00
C LEU A 135 5.31 -0.49 12.92
N SER A 136 4.28 -0.08 13.64
CA SER A 136 2.99 -0.76 13.69
C SER A 136 2.28 -0.73 12.34
N VAL A 137 2.22 0.43 11.66
CA VAL A 137 1.48 0.59 10.41
C VAL A 137 2.30 0.12 9.20
N ASN A 138 3.51 0.65 9.04
CA ASN A 138 4.30 0.49 7.80
C ASN A 138 4.95 -0.89 7.68
N TYR A 139 5.01 -1.66 8.77
CA TYR A 139 5.65 -2.97 8.78
C TYR A 139 4.79 -4.05 9.42
N LEU A 140 4.58 -4.00 10.75
CA LEU A 140 3.95 -5.10 11.49
C LEU A 140 2.52 -5.37 11.01
N GLY A 141 1.73 -4.32 10.79
CA GLY A 141 0.35 -4.42 10.37
C GLY A 141 0.19 -5.01 8.97
N ALA A 142 0.96 -4.50 8.00
CA ALA A 142 0.97 -5.03 6.64
C ALA A 142 1.44 -6.49 6.58
N PHE A 143 2.52 -6.81 7.32
CA PHE A 143 3.03 -8.17 7.44
C PHE A 143 1.99 -9.10 8.06
N LEU A 144 1.39 -8.73 9.20
CA LEU A 144 0.39 -9.56 9.87
C LEU A 144 -0.83 -9.78 8.99
N PHE A 145 -1.39 -8.71 8.40
CA PHE A 145 -2.56 -8.81 7.54
C PHE A 145 -2.32 -9.74 6.35
N THR A 146 -1.21 -9.54 5.64
CA THR A 146 -0.84 -10.37 4.48
C THR A 146 -0.68 -11.83 4.88
N ASN A 147 0.06 -12.11 5.96
CA ASN A 147 0.26 -13.48 6.46
C ASN A 147 -1.07 -14.15 6.85
N SER A 148 -1.97 -13.41 7.48
CA SER A 148 -3.27 -13.94 7.92
C SER A 148 -4.21 -14.30 6.76
N ILE A 149 -3.97 -13.79 5.54
CA ILE A 149 -4.78 -14.13 4.35
C ILE A 149 -4.03 -15.02 3.34
N MET A 150 -2.84 -15.51 3.68
CA MET A 150 -2.03 -16.37 2.81
C MET A 150 -2.75 -17.60 2.25
N PRO A 151 -3.73 -18.23 2.93
CA PRO A 151 -4.52 -19.29 2.31
C PRO A 151 -5.18 -18.88 0.97
N LYS A 152 -5.67 -17.65 0.85
CA LYS A 152 -6.24 -17.10 -0.41
C LYS A 152 -5.14 -16.76 -1.43
N VAL A 153 -3.98 -16.31 -0.95
CA VAL A 153 -2.83 -15.98 -1.81
C VAL A 153 -2.27 -17.26 -2.45
N PHE A 154 -2.06 -18.32 -1.67
CA PHE A 154 -1.58 -19.61 -2.16
C PHE A 154 -2.55 -20.32 -3.09
N ALA A 155 -3.85 -19.99 -3.04
CA ALA A 155 -4.83 -20.50 -3.98
C ALA A 155 -4.73 -19.84 -5.37
N SER A 156 -4.04 -18.70 -5.50
CA SER A 156 -3.78 -18.09 -6.81
C SER A 156 -2.68 -18.84 -7.55
N LYS A 157 -2.84 -18.95 -8.88
CA LYS A 157 -1.84 -19.60 -9.76
C LYS A 157 -0.59 -18.75 -9.98
N ALA A 158 -0.69 -17.44 -9.77
CA ALA A 158 0.37 -16.48 -10.03
C ALA A 158 0.18 -15.28 -9.09
N ALA A 159 0.34 -15.53 -7.78
CA ALA A 159 0.19 -14.50 -6.77
C ALA A 159 1.35 -13.49 -6.81
N SER A 160 1.04 -12.22 -6.55
CA SER A 160 2.03 -11.16 -6.37
C SER A 160 1.70 -10.33 -5.13
N ILE A 161 2.74 -9.94 -4.39
CA ILE A 161 2.63 -9.07 -3.22
C ILE A 161 3.62 -7.93 -3.40
N ALA A 162 3.12 -6.70 -3.47
CA ALA A 162 3.93 -5.49 -3.56
C ALA A 162 3.85 -4.72 -2.24
N ASN A 163 5.00 -4.47 -1.61
CA ASN A 163 5.11 -3.63 -0.43
C ASN A 163 5.57 -2.25 -0.83
N ILE A 164 4.76 -1.22 -0.54
CA ILE A 164 5.17 0.16 -0.79
C ILE A 164 6.12 0.60 0.30
N ALA A 165 7.33 0.98 -0.09
CA ALA A 165 8.34 1.55 0.76
C ALA A 165 8.72 2.96 0.27
N SER A 166 9.62 3.61 0.99
CA SER A 166 10.18 4.91 0.63
C SER A 166 11.68 4.93 0.94
N ASN A 167 12.47 5.62 0.12
CA ASN A 167 13.90 5.83 0.35
C ASN A 167 14.20 6.49 1.72
N GLY A 168 13.19 6.99 2.44
CA GLY A 168 13.32 7.40 3.83
C GLY A 168 13.88 6.33 4.77
N TYR A 169 13.76 5.03 4.45
CA TYR A 169 14.39 3.96 5.25
C TYR A 169 15.93 4.05 5.26
N GLU A 170 16.55 4.71 4.27
CA GLU A 170 18.00 4.86 4.17
C GLU A 170 18.56 5.93 5.12
N LEU A 171 17.70 6.82 5.64
CA LEU A 171 18.10 7.92 6.53
C LEU A 171 18.59 7.43 7.90
N SER A 172 18.15 6.24 8.34
CA SER A 172 18.57 5.66 9.62
C SER A 172 18.45 4.14 9.56
N PRO A 173 19.44 3.39 10.11
CA PRO A 173 19.27 1.96 10.30
C PRO A 173 18.13 1.66 11.28
N PHE A 174 17.57 0.46 11.17
CA PHE A 174 16.60 -0.04 12.14
C PHE A 174 17.25 -0.22 13.52
N ARG A 175 16.54 0.21 14.57
CA ARG A 175 17.02 0.18 15.95
C ARG A 175 16.53 -1.07 16.66
N PHE A 176 17.18 -2.21 16.45
CA PHE A 176 16.76 -3.49 17.06
C PHE A 176 16.68 -3.43 18.59
N ASN A 177 17.55 -2.68 19.25
CA ASN A 177 17.58 -2.55 20.71
C ASN A 177 16.59 -1.49 21.25
N ASP A 178 15.92 -0.75 20.37
CA ASP A 178 15.01 0.34 20.74
C ASP A 178 13.98 0.60 19.62
N TYR A 179 13.28 -0.45 19.20
CA TYR A 179 12.36 -0.41 18.06
C TYR A 179 11.16 0.49 18.31
N ASN A 180 10.83 0.74 19.57
CA ASN A 180 9.76 1.63 20.00
C ASN A 180 10.23 3.07 20.25
N PHE A 181 11.53 3.35 20.27
CA PHE A 181 12.12 4.63 20.71
C PHE A 181 11.81 4.99 22.18
N GLU A 182 11.89 4.01 23.07
CA GLU A 182 11.69 4.17 24.51
C GLU A 182 12.91 4.75 25.23
N ASN A 183 14.11 4.62 24.66
CA ASN A 183 15.34 5.02 25.34
C ASN A 183 15.55 6.55 25.30
N PRO A 184 15.46 7.25 26.46
CA PRO A 184 15.58 8.71 26.51
C PRO A 184 17.01 9.23 26.31
N THR A 185 18.03 8.35 26.42
CA THR A 185 19.44 8.73 26.22
C THR A 185 19.82 8.86 24.75
N ILE A 186 19.04 8.24 23.86
CA ILE A 186 19.17 8.47 22.43
C ILE A 186 18.43 9.77 22.14
N LYS A 187 19.18 10.86 22.02
CA LYS A 187 18.66 12.20 21.75
C LYS A 187 17.56 12.13 20.69
N THR A 188 16.33 12.41 21.10
CA THR A 188 15.13 12.49 20.26
C THR A 188 15.12 13.73 19.36
N GLU A 189 16.30 14.31 19.06
CA GLU A 189 16.48 15.45 18.16
C GLU A 189 15.90 15.18 16.75
N LEU A 190 15.59 13.92 16.42
CA LEU A 190 14.88 13.46 15.21
C LEU A 190 13.35 13.72 15.19
N TRP A 191 12.71 13.96 16.36
CA TRP A 191 11.27 14.23 16.45
C TRP A 191 10.96 15.73 16.49
N ARG A 192 11.81 16.57 15.90
CA ARG A 192 11.39 17.94 15.58
C ARG A 192 10.39 17.84 14.42
N PRO A 193 9.18 18.41 14.53
CA PRO A 193 8.34 18.55 13.34
C PRO A 193 9.20 19.23 12.29
N MET A 194 9.36 18.57 11.14
CA MET A 194 10.14 19.14 10.05
C MET A 194 9.60 20.55 9.78
N PRO A 195 10.48 21.58 9.66
CA PRO A 195 10.05 22.91 9.24
C PRO A 195 9.19 22.79 7.99
N VAL A 196 8.16 23.62 7.86
CA VAL A 196 7.21 23.53 6.73
C VAL A 196 7.96 23.57 5.41
N GLU A 197 9.03 24.35 5.33
CA GLU A 197 9.90 24.49 4.18
C GLU A 197 10.63 23.19 3.83
N VAL A 198 11.03 22.41 4.84
CA VAL A 198 11.65 21.08 4.64
C VAL A 198 10.61 20.05 4.20
N ARG A 199 9.38 20.12 4.73
CA ARG A 199 8.27 19.24 4.32
C ARG A 199 7.94 19.40 2.84
N GLU A 200 7.82 20.65 2.38
CA GLU A 200 7.62 20.97 0.96
C GLU A 200 8.82 20.50 0.11
N SER A 201 10.06 20.74 0.58
CA SER A 201 11.26 20.32 -0.13
C SER A 201 11.45 18.81 -0.24
N ILE A 202 10.90 18.00 0.69
CA ILE A 202 11.00 16.53 0.64
C ILE A 202 10.12 15.96 -0.47
N PHE A 203 8.93 16.52 -0.68
CA PHE A 203 8.09 16.16 -1.83
C PHE A 203 8.79 16.50 -3.16
N GLU A 204 9.51 17.62 -3.23
CA GLU A 204 10.36 17.98 -4.37
C GLU A 204 11.62 17.09 -4.49
N MET A 205 12.27 16.76 -3.38
CA MET A 205 13.51 15.95 -3.31
C MET A 205 13.27 14.51 -3.75
N PHE A 206 12.12 13.93 -3.42
CA PHE A 206 11.71 12.63 -3.96
C PHE A 206 11.17 12.70 -5.40
N SER A 207 11.20 13.88 -6.04
CA SER A 207 10.89 14.09 -7.46
C SER A 207 9.52 13.60 -7.91
N MET A 208 8.59 13.34 -6.98
CA MET A 208 7.23 12.92 -7.29
C MET A 208 6.41 14.15 -7.71
N LYS A 209 6.26 14.36 -9.02
CA LYS A 209 5.45 15.48 -9.53
C LYS A 209 3.95 15.19 -9.47
N SER A 210 3.56 13.93 -9.29
CA SER A 210 2.18 13.49 -9.20
C SER A 210 2.01 12.19 -8.39
N GLN A 211 0.78 11.89 -7.96
CA GLN A 211 0.44 10.60 -7.36
C GLN A 211 0.59 9.44 -8.34
N SER A 212 0.35 9.70 -9.63
CA SER A 212 0.56 8.72 -10.70
C SER A 212 2.02 8.29 -10.79
N GLN A 213 2.98 9.22 -10.74
CA GLN A 213 4.41 8.88 -10.70
C GLN A 213 4.78 8.07 -9.45
N GLY A 214 4.17 8.38 -8.30
CA GLY A 214 4.33 7.60 -7.09
C GLY A 214 3.87 6.14 -7.20
N ALA A 215 2.90 5.86 -8.07
CA ALA A 215 2.31 4.53 -8.25
C ALA A 215 3.12 3.62 -9.17
N VAL A 216 4.04 4.18 -9.98
CA VAL A 216 4.88 3.45 -10.93
C VAL A 216 5.64 2.30 -10.26
N THR A 217 6.41 2.59 -9.21
CA THR A 217 7.24 1.57 -8.54
C THR A 217 6.40 0.46 -7.90
N PRO A 218 5.35 0.78 -7.12
CA PRO A 218 4.41 -0.24 -6.62
C PRO A 218 3.81 -1.12 -7.71
N LEU A 219 3.39 -0.52 -8.83
CA LEU A 219 2.75 -1.23 -9.94
C LEU A 219 3.73 -2.12 -10.70
N ILE A 220 4.95 -1.64 -10.95
CA ILE A 220 6.01 -2.46 -11.54
C ILE A 220 6.28 -3.67 -10.62
N THR A 221 6.45 -3.46 -9.31
CA THR A 221 6.69 -4.56 -8.35
C THR A 221 5.53 -5.55 -8.32
N ALA A 222 4.29 -5.07 -8.41
CA ALA A 222 3.11 -5.92 -8.38
C ALA A 222 2.92 -6.72 -9.68
N LEU A 223 3.27 -6.16 -10.84
CA LEU A 223 2.84 -6.67 -12.14
C LEU A 223 3.96 -7.28 -12.98
N ASP A 224 5.22 -6.90 -12.75
CA ASP A 224 6.34 -7.36 -13.57
C ASP A 224 6.80 -8.77 -13.16
N PRO A 225 6.59 -9.80 -13.99
CA PRO A 225 6.89 -11.19 -13.64
C PRO A 225 8.40 -11.47 -13.54
N LYS A 226 9.28 -10.56 -14.02
CA LYS A 226 10.73 -10.73 -13.89
C LYS A 226 11.28 -10.25 -12.56
N LEU A 227 10.52 -9.47 -11.81
CA LEU A 227 10.90 -9.11 -10.45
C LEU A 227 10.62 -10.31 -9.55
N PRO A 228 11.58 -10.72 -8.69
CA PRO A 228 11.36 -11.84 -7.80
C PRO A 228 10.12 -11.55 -6.94
N SER A 229 9.19 -12.50 -6.90
CA SER A 229 8.06 -12.51 -5.99
C SER A 229 8.59 -12.69 -4.55
N GLY A 230 9.03 -11.59 -3.95
CA GLY A 230 9.64 -11.54 -2.62
C GLY A 230 11.14 -11.29 -2.66
N ALA A 231 11.53 -10.05 -2.38
CA ALA A 231 12.79 -9.69 -1.74
C ALA A 231 12.46 -8.83 -0.51
#